data_AF-A0A7X8XL97-F1
#
_entry.id   AF-A0A7X8XL97-F1
#
_cell.length_a   1.000
_cell.length_b   1.000
_cell.length_c   1.000
_cell.angle_alpha   90.00
_cell.angle_beta   90.00
_cell.angle_gamma   90.00
#
_symmetry.space_group_name_H-M   'P 1'
#
loop_
_entity.id
_entity.type
_entity.pdbx_description
1 polymer ?
#
loop_
_entity_poly.entity_id
_entity_poly.type
_entity_poly.pdbx_seq_one_letter_code
_entity_poly.pdbx_strand_id
1 'polypeptide(L)'
;MKARAYAALEGVSGEAVFYIDEDNVLVGRASPADGIVPEVDLGDLPLAGSISRRHARLVRGGEEILLEDLGSANGTFVNGERLLQGVQKPVFENDEIRFGAERFIFHWRRRSTRK
;
A
#
# COMPACT_ATOMS: atom_id res chain seq x y z
N MET A 1 13.88 1.97 18.54
CA MET A 1 14.64 1.38 17.42
C MET A 1 13.70 1.43 16.22
N LYS A 2 13.92 2.28 15.21
CA LYS A 2 13.05 2.26 14.01
C LYS A 2 13.34 0.97 13.24
N ALA A 3 12.31 0.16 12.99
CA ALA A 3 12.43 -1.01 12.14
C ALA A 3 12.94 -0.57 10.76
N ARG A 4 13.78 -1.40 10.12
CA ARG A 4 14.19 -1.11 8.74
C ARG A 4 13.06 -1.51 7.81
N ALA A 5 12.65 -0.60 6.94
CA ALA A 5 11.71 -0.90 5.87
C ALA A 5 12.13 -2.14 5.08
N TYR A 6 11.19 -3.06 4.91
CA TYR A 6 11.38 -4.35 4.26
C TYR A 6 10.68 -4.42 2.89
N ALA A 7 9.77 -3.51 2.60
CA ALA A 7 9.15 -3.36 1.28
C ALA A 7 8.91 -1.89 0.94
N ALA A 8 8.51 -1.63 -0.29
CA ALA A 8 8.14 -0.31 -0.78
C ALA A 8 7.01 -0.40 -1.83
N LEU A 9 6.22 0.65 -1.92
CA LEU A 9 5.32 0.95 -3.04
C LEU A 9 5.91 2.12 -3.81
N GLU A 10 6.28 1.90 -5.06
CA GLU A 10 6.81 2.93 -5.97
C GLU A 10 5.72 3.35 -6.95
N GLY A 11 5.34 4.63 -6.95
CA GLY A 11 4.35 5.16 -7.88
C GLY A 11 4.84 5.00 -9.32
N VAL A 12 3.97 4.57 -10.23
CA VAL A 12 4.35 4.33 -11.64
C VAL A 12 4.77 5.60 -12.39
N SER A 13 4.42 6.79 -11.89
CA SER A 13 4.94 8.06 -12.41
C SER A 13 6.39 8.34 -12.00
N GLY A 14 6.94 7.55 -11.06
CA GLY A 14 8.25 7.75 -10.45
C GLY A 14 8.30 8.86 -9.40
N GLU A 15 7.16 9.46 -9.06
CA GLU A 15 7.10 10.68 -8.25
C GLU A 15 7.00 10.40 -6.73
N ALA A 16 6.67 9.18 -6.32
CA ALA A 16 6.50 8.83 -4.92
C ALA A 16 6.99 7.41 -4.61
N VAL A 17 7.68 7.24 -3.48
CA VAL A 17 8.06 5.94 -2.93
C VAL A 17 7.64 5.90 -1.47
N PHE A 18 6.80 4.94 -1.11
CA PHE A 18 6.34 4.72 0.25
C PHE A 18 7.00 3.47 0.82
N TYR A 19 7.68 3.62 1.96
CA TYR A 19 8.38 2.52 2.61
C TYR A 19 7.48 1.83 3.64
N ILE A 20 7.57 0.50 3.69
CA ILE A 20 6.80 -0.35 4.60
C ILE A 20 7.77 -0.93 5.62
N ASP A 21 7.62 -0.53 6.88
CA ASP A 21 8.44 -0.96 8.01
C ASP A 21 7.65 -1.52 9.20
N GLU A 22 6.32 -1.59 9.10
CA GLU A 22 5.40 -2.14 10.12
C GLU A 22 4.62 -3.35 9.60
N ASP A 23 4.20 -4.24 10.50
CA ASP A 23 3.54 -5.51 10.12
C ASP A 23 2.07 -5.34 9.70
N ASN A 24 1.43 -4.22 10.01
CA ASN A 24 0.05 -3.91 9.66
C ASN A 24 -0.04 -2.43 9.29
N VAL A 25 -0.14 -2.18 7.99
CA VAL A 25 -0.04 -0.84 7.40
C VAL A 25 -1.37 -0.49 6.77
N LEU A 26 -2.03 0.52 7.31
CA LEU A 26 -3.18 1.15 6.68
C LEU A 26 -2.70 2.00 5.50
N VAL A 27 -3.30 1.74 4.35
CA VAL A 27 -3.10 2.53 3.13
C VAL A 27 -4.39 3.30 2.88
N GLY A 28 -4.25 4.61 2.65
CA GLY A 28 -5.41 5.45 2.38
C GLY A 28 -5.05 6.92 2.37
N ARG A 29 -6.04 7.75 2.72
CA ARG A 29 -5.88 9.21 2.80
C ARG A 29 -6.08 9.69 4.23
N ALA A 30 -5.20 10.55 4.73
CA ALA A 30 -5.38 11.16 6.03
C ALA A 30 -6.72 11.93 6.12
N SER A 31 -7.34 11.81 7.28
CA SER A 31 -8.52 12.57 7.66
C SER A 31 -8.46 12.87 9.15
N PRO A 32 -7.76 13.96 9.53
CA PRO A 32 -7.62 14.34 10.94
C PRO A 32 -8.96 14.56 11.64
N ALA A 33 -9.97 15.07 10.92
CA ALA A 33 -11.31 15.28 11.45
C ALA A 33 -12.00 13.98 11.91
N ASP A 34 -11.65 12.84 11.32
CA ASP A 34 -12.16 11.52 11.68
C ASP A 34 -11.14 10.70 12.49
N GLY A 35 -10.00 11.28 12.85
CA GLY A 35 -8.91 10.60 13.54
C GLY A 35 -8.20 9.53 12.70
N ILE A 36 -8.25 9.63 11.37
CA ILE A 36 -7.64 8.64 10.46
C ILE A 36 -6.28 9.18 9.99
N VAL A 37 -5.21 8.48 10.34
CA VAL A 37 -3.84 8.77 9.89
C VAL A 37 -3.23 7.46 9.40
N PRO A 38 -3.27 7.17 8.09
CA PRO A 38 -2.66 5.98 7.52
C PRO A 38 -1.14 6.02 7.64
N GLU A 39 -0.51 4.88 7.85
CA GLU A 39 0.96 4.76 7.81
C GLU A 39 1.49 5.03 6.39
N VAL A 40 0.72 4.63 5.38
CA VAL A 40 0.94 5.05 3.98
C VAL A 40 -0.19 6.00 3.58
N ASP A 41 0.07 7.30 3.76
CA ASP A 41 -0.82 8.37 3.34
C ASP A 41 -0.59 8.74 1.87
N LEU A 42 -1.62 8.52 1.07
CA LEU A 42 -1.68 8.82 -0.36
C LEU A 42 -2.44 10.12 -0.65
N GLY A 43 -2.74 10.92 0.39
CA GLY A 43 -3.57 12.11 0.31
C GLY A 43 -3.04 13.24 -0.56
N ASP A 44 -1.73 13.32 -0.74
CA ASP A 44 -1.06 14.38 -1.51
C ASP A 44 -0.85 14.01 -2.99
N LEU A 45 -1.30 12.84 -3.42
CA LEU A 45 -1.13 12.38 -4.80
C LEU A 45 -2.19 12.96 -5.75
N PRO A 46 -1.89 13.11 -7.07
CA PRO A 46 -2.77 13.76 -8.02
C PRO A 46 -4.19 13.16 -8.13
N LEU A 47 -4.33 11.85 -7.93
CA LEU A 47 -5.59 11.09 -8.00
C LEU A 47 -6.07 10.63 -6.62
N ALA A 48 -5.59 11.25 -5.54
CA ALA A 48 -5.98 10.95 -4.16
C ALA A 48 -7.50 11.06 -3.90
N GLY A 49 -8.23 11.81 -4.72
CA GLY A 49 -9.71 11.88 -4.68
C GLY A 49 -10.40 10.54 -4.93
N SER A 50 -9.73 9.61 -5.60
CA SER A 50 -10.21 8.23 -5.81
C SER A 50 -9.91 7.30 -4.63
N ILE A 51 -9.15 7.76 -3.64
CA ILE A 51 -8.66 6.94 -2.53
C ILE A 51 -9.50 7.20 -1.28
N SER A 52 -10.15 6.15 -0.77
CA SER A 52 -10.82 6.16 0.53
C SER A 52 -9.85 6.41 1.68
N ARG A 53 -10.33 7.04 2.76
CA ARG A 53 -9.53 7.33 3.96
C ARG A 53 -8.92 6.06 4.58
N ARG A 54 -9.72 4.99 4.66
CA ARG A 54 -9.29 3.62 4.97
C ARG A 54 -9.49 2.78 3.71
N HIS A 55 -8.49 2.71 2.85
CA HIS A 55 -8.66 2.10 1.52
C HIS A 55 -8.35 0.62 1.55
N ALA A 56 -7.14 0.30 1.96
CA ALA A 56 -6.60 -1.04 1.97
C ALA A 56 -5.68 -1.23 3.16
N ARG A 57 -5.28 -2.47 3.39
CA ARG A 57 -4.31 -2.84 4.41
C ARG A 57 -3.28 -3.79 3.81
N LEU A 58 -2.02 -3.54 4.13
CA LEU A 58 -0.93 -4.49 3.93
C LEU A 58 -0.62 -5.16 5.27
N VAL A 59 -0.64 -6.49 5.30
CA VAL A 59 -0.34 -7.30 6.48
C VAL A 59 0.86 -8.18 6.18
N ARG A 60 1.86 -8.17 7.06
CA ARG A 60 2.98 -9.09 6.97
C ARG A 60 2.59 -10.46 7.52
N GLY A 61 2.49 -11.44 6.64
CA GLY A 61 2.20 -12.84 6.96
C GLY A 61 3.48 -13.69 6.90
N GLY A 62 4.37 -13.55 7.88
CA GLY A 62 5.65 -14.27 7.88
C GLY A 62 6.60 -13.77 6.78
N GLU A 63 6.76 -14.56 5.72
CA GLU A 63 7.61 -14.23 4.56
C GLU A 63 6.86 -13.50 3.43
N GLU A 64 5.53 -13.41 3.53
CA GLU A 64 4.68 -12.77 2.53
C GLU A 64 4.11 -11.44 3.01
N ILE A 65 3.68 -10.61 2.07
CA ILE A 65 2.78 -9.49 2.35
C ILE A 65 1.43 -9.82 1.72
N LEU A 66 0.39 -9.65 2.53
CA LEU A 66 -1.00 -9.84 2.15
C LEU A 66 -1.66 -8.47 2.01
N LEU A 67 -2.29 -8.23 0.88
CA LEU A 67 -3.07 -7.04 0.59
C LEU A 67 -4.57 -7.33 0.75
N GLU A 68 -5.27 -6.43 1.40
CA GLU A 68 -6.71 -6.53 1.67
C GLU A 68 -7.40 -5.20 1.37
N ASP A 69 -8.47 -5.23 0.56
CA ASP A 69 -9.34 -4.07 0.39
C ASP A 69 -10.31 -3.94 1.59
N LEU A 70 -10.38 -2.75 2.18
CA LEU A 70 -11.17 -2.49 3.40
C LEU A 70 -12.59 -1.99 3.12
N GLY A 71 -13.13 -2.24 1.92
CA GLY A 71 -14.40 -1.70 1.46
C GLY A 71 -14.23 -0.33 0.83
N SER A 72 -13.15 -0.14 0.07
CA SER A 72 -12.89 1.12 -0.60
C SER A 72 -13.94 1.40 -1.68
N ALA A 73 -14.23 2.68 -1.91
CA ALA A 73 -15.26 3.09 -2.86
C ALA A 73 -14.89 2.70 -4.31
N ASN A 74 -13.62 2.83 -4.68
CA ASN A 74 -13.14 2.59 -6.05
C ASN A 74 -12.39 1.24 -6.21
N GLY A 75 -12.23 0.49 -5.13
CA GLY A 75 -11.57 -0.82 -5.13
C GLY A 75 -10.05 -0.74 -5.13
N THR A 76 -9.48 -1.85 -4.69
CA THR A 76 -8.06 -2.17 -4.81
C THR A 76 -7.86 -3.25 -5.88
N PHE A 77 -6.77 -3.18 -6.63
CA PHE A 77 -6.45 -4.14 -7.70
C PHE A 77 -5.00 -4.60 -7.60
N VAL A 78 -4.75 -5.84 -8.01
CA VAL A 78 -3.41 -6.41 -8.22
C VAL A 78 -3.33 -6.92 -9.64
N ASN A 79 -2.40 -6.41 -10.44
CA ASN A 79 -2.22 -6.76 -11.86
C ASN A 79 -3.53 -6.67 -12.67
N GLY A 80 -4.32 -5.63 -12.42
CA GLY A 80 -5.61 -5.39 -13.08
C GLY A 80 -6.79 -6.18 -12.51
N GLU A 81 -6.57 -7.17 -11.65
CA GLU A 81 -7.62 -7.96 -11.01
C GLU A 81 -8.12 -7.26 -9.74
N ARG A 82 -9.42 -6.99 -9.66
CA ARG A 82 -10.03 -6.35 -8.48
C ARG A 82 -10.09 -7.34 -7.32
N LEU A 83 -9.63 -6.91 -6.15
CA LEU A 83 -9.78 -7.67 -4.91
C LEU A 83 -11.24 -7.75 -4.48
N LEU A 84 -11.61 -8.89 -3.91
CA LEU A 84 -12.84 -9.00 -3.13
C LEU A 84 -12.61 -8.32 -1.76
N GLN A 85 -13.60 -7.54 -1.31
CA GLN A 85 -13.53 -6.85 -0.03
C GLN A 85 -13.27 -7.85 1.12
N GLY A 86 -12.32 -7.51 1.99
CA GLY A 86 -11.98 -8.32 3.17
C GLY A 86 -11.24 -9.64 2.87
N VAL A 87 -11.00 -9.96 1.60
CA VAL A 87 -10.22 -11.13 1.21
C VAL A 87 -8.76 -10.73 1.04
N GLN A 88 -7.88 -11.44 1.74
CA GLN A 88 -6.43 -11.24 1.65
C GLN A 88 -5.86 -11.90 0.39
N LYS A 89 -5.03 -11.17 -0.34
CA LYS A 89 -4.29 -11.66 -1.51
C LYS A 89 -2.79 -11.42 -1.32
N PRO A 90 -1.93 -12.43 -1.54
CA PRO A 90 -0.49 -12.21 -1.52
C PRO A 90 -0.08 -11.26 -2.65
N VAL A 91 0.90 -10.41 -2.36
CA VAL A 91 1.55 -9.53 -3.36
C VAL A 91 3.01 -9.92 -3.53
N PHE A 92 3.47 -9.91 -4.77
CA PHE A 92 4.81 -10.35 -5.16
C PHE A 92 5.62 -9.21 -5.78
N GLU A 93 6.93 -9.42 -5.87
CA GLU A 93 7.85 -8.48 -6.51
C GLU A 93 7.36 -8.07 -7.90
N ASN A 94 7.36 -6.77 -8.17
CA ASN A 94 6.92 -6.14 -9.40
C ASN A 94 5.41 -6.23 -9.70
N ASP A 95 4.57 -6.68 -8.76
CA ASP A 95 3.13 -6.57 -8.93
C ASP A 95 2.71 -5.11 -9.06
N GLU A 96 1.86 -4.81 -10.03
CA GLU A 96 1.18 -3.52 -10.11
C GLU A 96 0.00 -3.54 -9.13
N ILE A 97 0.08 -2.72 -8.09
CA ILE A 97 -0.98 -2.49 -7.13
C ILE A 97 -1.65 -1.17 -7.46
N ARG A 98 -2.99 -1.17 -7.52
CA ARG A 98 -3.77 0.04 -7.77
C ARG A 98 -4.76 0.29 -6.64
N PHE A 99 -4.70 1.48 -6.06
CA PHE A 99 -5.65 1.98 -5.06
C PHE A 99 -6.53 3.04 -5.72
N GLY A 100 -7.79 2.70 -6.01
CA GLY A 100 -8.64 3.54 -6.85
C GLY A 100 -8.03 3.77 -8.24
N ALA A 101 -7.58 5.00 -8.51
CA ALA A 101 -6.93 5.36 -9.77
C ALA A 101 -5.39 5.48 -9.66
N GLU A 102 -4.81 5.47 -8.46
CA GLU A 102 -3.36 5.56 -8.27
C GLU A 102 -2.69 4.19 -8.39
N ARG A 103 -1.58 4.13 -9.14
CA ARG A 103 -0.87 2.90 -9.47
C ARG A 103 0.55 2.89 -8.90
N PHE A 104 0.93 1.74 -8.37
CA PHE A 104 2.21 1.49 -7.72
C PHE A 104 2.78 0.16 -8.19
N ILE A 105 4.10 0.06 -8.21
CA ILE A 105 4.82 -1.20 -8.30
C ILE A 105 5.28 -1.60 -6.90
N PHE A 106 5.03 -2.85 -6.54
CA PHE A 106 5.50 -3.40 -5.28
C PHE A 106 6.94 -3.88 -5.38
N HIS A 107 7.76 -3.51 -4.39
CA HIS A 107 9.16 -3.93 -4.28
C HIS A 107 9.51 -4.45 -2.89
N TRP A 108 10.18 -5.59 -2.83
CA TRP A 108 10.92 -6.04 -1.66
C TRP A 108 12.20 -5.23 -1.51
N ARG A 109 12.40 -4.68 -0.32
CA ARG A 109 13.66 -4.04 0.05
C ARG A 109 14.64 -5.12 0.49
N ARG A 110 15.51 -5.55 -0.43
CA ARG A 110 16.65 -6.40 -0.05
C ARG A 110 17.51 -5.66 0.98
N ARG A 111 17.93 -6.36 2.03
CA ARG A 111 18.95 -5.85 2.96
C ARG A 111 20.19 -5.49 2.15
N SER A 112 20.53 -4.21 2.06
CA SER A 112 21.85 -3.80 1.58
C SER A 112 22.88 -4.27 2.60
N THR A 113 23.55 -5.39 2.31
CA THR A 113 24.81 -5.74 2.94
C THR A 113 25.88 -4.88 2.28
N ARG A 114 26.08 -3.66 2.78
CA ARG A 114 27.37 -2.99 2.57
C ARG A 114 28.39 -3.78 3.38
N LYS A 115 29.31 -4.44 2.66
CA LYS A 115 30.58 -4.96 3.19
C LYS A 115 31.41 -3.80 3.75
#